data_AF-A0A5N9HYK4-F1
#
_entry.id   AF-A0A5N9HYK4-F1
#
_cell.length_a   1.000
_cell.length_b   1.000
_cell.length_c   1.000
_cell.angle_alpha   90.00
_cell.angle_beta   90.00
_cell.angle_gamma   90.00
#
_symmetry.space_group_name_H-M   'P 1'
#
loop_
_entity.id
_entity.type
_entity.pdbx_description
1 polymer ?
#
loop_
_entity_poly.entity_id
_entity_poly.type
_entity_poly.pdbx_seq_one_letter_code
_entity_poly.pdbx_strand_id
1 'polypeptide(L)' 'MHIVDAHPHIYSNNRNKYPTISDPWNPGEPATAEDLKLKMNSAGVERAVFIQTGTFYGWDNRYILDSTRQFADWATGVVT' A
#
# COMPACT_ATOMS: atom_id res chain seq x y z
N MET A 1 -0.90 23.51 -3.90
CA MET A 1 0.27 22.97 -3.17
C MET A 1 0.24 21.47 -3.37
N HIS A 2 1.31 20.87 -3.92
CA HIS A 2 1.34 19.42 -4.12
C HIS A 2 1.67 18.75 -2.78
N ILE A 3 0.71 18.03 -2.21
CA ILE A 3 0.92 17.24 -0.99
C ILE A 3 1.20 15.79 -1.38
N VAL A 4 2.29 15.23 -0.86
CA VAL A 4 2.72 13.85 -1.10
C VAL A 4 2.78 13.12 0.23
N ASP A 5 2.08 11.99 0.33
CA ASP A 5 2.24 11.06 1.44
C ASP A 5 3.39 10.09 1.12
N ALA A 6 4.50 10.25 1.82
CA ALA A 6 5.73 9.53 1.54
C ALA A 6 5.87 8.21 2.31
N HIS A 7 4.90 7.83 3.15
CA HIS A 7 5.01 6.63 3.98
C HIS A 7 3.69 5.87 4.26
N PRO A 8 2.77 5.68 3.30
CA PRO A 8 1.65 4.77 3.52
C PRO A 8 2.02 3.30 3.31
N HIS A 9 1.38 2.44 4.10
CA HIS A 9 1.35 0.99 3.90
C HIS A 9 0.00 0.57 3.34
N ILE A 10 0.01 -0.40 2.41
CA ILE A 10 -1.20 -0.95 1.79
C ILE A 10 -1.30 -2.45 2.06
N TYR A 11 -2.54 -2.95 2.09
CA TYR A 11 -2.90 -4.32 2.39
C TYR A 11 -3.90 -4.86 1.36
N SER A 12 -3.55 -5.97 0.72
CA SER A 12 -4.42 -6.68 -0.21
C SER A 12 -5.52 -7.45 0.52
N ASN A 13 -6.73 -7.40 -0.05
CA ASN A 13 -7.83 -8.28 0.32
C ASN A 13 -7.66 -9.71 -0.20
N ASN A 14 -6.72 -9.97 -1.12
CA ASN A 14 -6.49 -11.29 -1.70
C ASN A 14 -5.26 -11.97 -1.07
N ARG A 15 -5.47 -12.63 0.07
CA ARG A 15 -4.42 -13.36 0.80
C ARG A 15 -3.92 -14.60 0.07
N ASN A 16 -4.65 -15.12 -0.91
CA ASN A 16 -4.19 -16.25 -1.73
C ASN A 16 -3.17 -15.78 -2.78
N LYS A 17 -3.40 -14.62 -3.40
CA LYS A 17 -2.46 -14.02 -4.37
C LYS A 17 -1.25 -13.42 -3.67
N TYR A 18 -1.47 -12.78 -2.52
CA TYR A 18 -0.43 -12.13 -1.73
C TYR A 18 -0.44 -12.70 -0.30
N PRO A 19 0.26 -13.83 -0.08
CA PRO A 19 0.29 -14.50 1.21
C PRO A 19 0.98 -13.65 2.27
N THR A 20 0.62 -13.88 3.52
CA THR A 20 1.22 -13.20 4.68
C THR A 20 2.33 -14.02 5.30
N ILE A 21 3.16 -13.39 6.12
CA ILE A 21 4.08 -14.10 7.01
C ILE A 21 3.31 -14.88 8.11
N SER A 22 4.06 -15.70 8.86
CA SER A 22 3.57 -16.26 10.13
C SER A 22 3.37 -15.14 11.15
N ASP A 23 2.21 -15.12 11.81
CA ASP A 23 1.80 -14.10 12.79
C ASP A 23 1.91 -12.64 12.31
N PRO A 24 1.15 -12.25 11.27
CA PRO A 24 1.25 -10.92 10.67
C PRO A 24 0.53 -9.85 11.51
N TRP A 25 1.07 -8.62 11.53
CA TRP A 25 0.36 -7.47 12.10
C TRP A 25 -0.76 -7.03 11.15
N ASN A 26 -2.02 -7.19 11.57
CA ASN A 26 -3.18 -6.84 10.75
C ASN A 26 -3.60 -5.38 10.96
N PRO A 27 -4.03 -4.67 9.90
CA PRO A 27 -4.61 -3.35 10.06
C PRO A 27 -5.96 -3.47 10.77
N GLY A 28 -6.31 -2.48 11.60
CA GLY A 28 -7.60 -2.44 12.32
C GLY A 28 -8.80 -2.10 11.44
N GLU A 29 -8.57 -1.74 10.18
CA GLU A 29 -9.58 -1.34 9.19
C GLU A 29 -9.11 -1.73 7.77
N PRO A 30 -10.00 -1.73 6.76
CA PRO A 30 -9.60 -1.86 5.36
C PRO A 30 -8.53 -0.83 4.98
N ALA A 31 -7.47 -1.33 4.34
CA ALA A 31 -6.27 -0.55 4.05
C ALA A 31 -5.70 -0.89 2.66
N THR A 32 -6.58 -1.09 1.67
CA THR A 32 -6.18 -1.24 0.26
C THR A 32 -5.64 0.08 -0.30
N ALA A 33 -4.99 0.01 -1.47
CA ALA A 33 -4.57 1.22 -2.19
C ALA A 33 -5.76 2.12 -2.57
N GLU A 34 -6.92 1.51 -2.87
CA GLU A 34 -8.17 2.21 -3.13
C GLU A 34 -8.70 2.92 -1.88
N ASP A 35 -8.66 2.26 -0.72
CA ASP A 35 -9.05 2.85 0.57
C ASP A 35 -8.16 4.07 0.89
N LEU A 36 -6.85 3.93 0.68
CA LEU A 36 -5.89 5.03 0.81
C LEU A 36 -6.24 6.18 -0.15
N LYS A 37 -6.55 5.89 -1.41
CA LYS A 37 -6.88 6.92 -2.41
C LYS A 37 -8.12 7.73 -2.02
N LEU A 38 -9.15 7.09 -1.45
CA LEU A 38 -10.33 7.78 -0.94
C LEU A 38 -9.99 8.74 0.20
N LYS A 39 -9.16 8.29 1.16
CA LYS A 39 -8.68 9.12 2.28
C LYS A 39 -7.82 10.28 1.77
N MET A 40 -6.89 10.02 0.85
CA MET A 40 -6.05 11.03 0.20
C MET A 40 -6.88 12.12 -0.50
N ASN A 41 -7.87 11.73 -1.31
CA ASN A 41 -8.74 12.67 -2.02
C ASN A 41 -9.49 13.59 -1.03
N SER A 42 -9.94 13.04 0.09
CA SER A 42 -10.66 13.79 1.13
C SER A 42 -9.74 14.74 1.91
N ALA A 43 -8.45 14.41 2.02
CA ALA A 43 -7.42 15.19 2.71
C ALA A 43 -6.65 16.16 1.80
N GLY A 44 -6.91 16.16 0.48
CA GLY A 44 -6.15 16.96 -0.49
C GLY A 44 -4.72 16.45 -0.75
N VAL A 45 -4.44 15.17 -0.50
CA VAL A 45 -3.16 14.52 -0.83
C VAL A 45 -3.19 14.03 -2.27
N GLU A 46 -2.20 14.44 -3.07
CA GLU A 46 -2.20 14.18 -4.52
C GLU A 46 -1.48 12.88 -4.90
N ARG A 47 -0.36 12.55 -4.23
CA ARG A 47 0.49 11.40 -4.56
C ARG A 47 0.92 10.61 -3.32
N ALA A 48 1.27 9.34 -3.55
CA ALA A 48 1.73 8.43 -2.50
C ALA A 48 3.04 7.70 -2.87
N VAL A 49 3.82 7.34 -1.85
CA VAL A 49 4.97 6.42 -1.96
C VAL A 49 4.69 5.20 -1.09
N PHE A 50 4.17 4.13 -1.68
CA PHE A 50 3.90 2.91 -0.94
C PHE A 50 5.19 2.37 -0.31
N ILE A 51 5.12 1.93 0.94
CA ILE A 51 6.22 1.28 1.63
C ILE A 51 5.87 -0.19 1.87
N GLN A 52 6.80 -1.08 1.56
CA GLN A 52 6.63 -2.51 1.77
C GLN A 52 6.23 -2.81 3.22
N THR A 53 5.08 -3.45 3.39
CA THR A 53 4.54 -3.80 4.70
C THR A 53 5.22 -5.06 5.23
N GLY A 54 6.49 -4.94 5.65
CA GLY A 54 7.31 -6.07 6.09
C GLY A 54 6.71 -6.85 7.28
N THR A 55 5.95 -6.19 8.14
CA THR A 55 5.24 -6.81 9.28
C THR A 55 4.04 -7.67 8.87
N PHE A 56 3.67 -7.68 7.58
CA PHE A 56 2.55 -8.43 7.04
C PHE A 56 2.96 -9.35 5.88
N TYR A 57 3.74 -8.84 4.94
CA TYR A 57 4.21 -9.56 3.74
C TYR A 57 5.66 -10.06 3.84
N GLY A 58 6.43 -9.61 4.84
CA GLY A 58 7.86 -9.90 4.92
C GLY A 58 8.58 -9.41 3.66
N TRP A 59 9.32 -10.31 3.02
CA TRP A 59 10.11 -10.06 1.80
C TRP A 59 9.32 -10.25 0.50
N ASP A 60 8.04 -10.60 0.59
CA ASP A 60 7.19 -10.73 -0.59
C ASP A 60 6.74 -9.35 -1.10
N ASN A 61 7.49 -8.82 -2.06
CA ASN A 61 7.24 -7.53 -2.68
C ASN A 61 6.20 -7.60 -3.82
N ARG A 62 5.56 -8.74 -4.08
CA ARG A 62 4.65 -8.87 -5.24
C ARG A 62 3.47 -7.90 -5.15
N TYR A 63 2.93 -7.70 -3.95
CA TYR A 63 1.78 -6.80 -3.79
C TYR A 63 2.15 -5.35 -4.09
N ILE A 64 3.25 -4.84 -3.51
CA ILE A 64 3.66 -3.46 -3.75
C ILE A 64 4.04 -3.23 -5.22
N LEU A 65 4.72 -4.20 -5.86
CA LEU A 65 5.08 -4.11 -7.27
C LEU A 65 3.85 -4.07 -8.18
N ASP A 66 2.87 -4.96 -7.95
CA ASP A 66 1.63 -4.99 -8.72
C ASP A 66 0.82 -3.71 -8.50
N SER A 67 0.71 -3.23 -7.25
CA SER A 67 0.00 -1.99 -6.93
C SER A 67 0.68 -0.76 -7.53
N THR A 68 2.00 -0.62 -7.44
CA THR A 68 2.72 0.49 -8.05
C THR A 68 2.55 0.52 -9.58
N ARG A 69 2.48 -0.64 -10.24
CA ARG A 69 2.18 -0.70 -11.68
C ARG A 69 0.73 -0.31 -11.97
N GLN A 70 -0.22 -0.81 -11.18
CA GLN A 70 -1.65 -0.55 -11.37
C GLN A 70 -2.00 0.93 -11.12
N PHE A 71 -1.32 1.57 -10.18
CA PHE A 71 -1.62 2.93 -9.71
C PHE A 71 -0.54 3.95 -10.09
N ALA A 72 0.21 3.69 -11.16
CA ALA A 72 1.37 4.50 -11.58
C ALA A 72 1.05 5.99 -11.83
N ASP A 73 -0.21 6.32 -12.12
CA ASP A 73 -0.67 7.70 -12.32
C ASP A 73 -0.55 8.57 -11.05
N TRP A 74 -0.57 7.97 -9.86
CA TRP A 74 -0.58 8.71 -8.60
C TRP A 74 0.31 8.12 -7.49
N ALA A 75 0.90 6.95 -7.70
CA ALA A 75 1.75 6.32 -6.71
C ALA A 75 3.04 5.72 -7.29
N THR A 76 4.07 5.68 -6.44
CA THR A 76 5.28 4.86 -6.62
C THR A 76 5.49 3.98 -5.39
N GLY A 77 6.53 3.15 -5.36
CA GLY A 77 6.74 2.18 -4.28
C GLY A 77 8.21 1.95 -3.91
N VAL A 78 8.42 1.62 -2.63
CA VAL A 78 9.72 1.20 -2.07
C VAL A 78 9.63 -0.25 -1.64
N VAL A 79 10.43 -1.10 -2.29
CA VAL A 79 10.59 -2.53 -1.99
C VAL A 79 11.67 -2.77 -0.94
N THR A 80 11.67 -3.95 -0.33
CA THR A 80 12.70 -4.39 0.62
C THR A 80 13.39 -5.67 0.15
#